data_AF-A0A376TL77-F1
#
_entry.id   AF-A0A376TL77-F1
#
_cell.length_a   1.000
_cell.length_b   1.000
_cell.length_c   1.000
_cell.angle_alpha   90.00
_cell.angle_beta   90.00
_cell.angle_gamma   90.00
#
_symmetry.space_group_name_H-M   'P 1'
#
loop_
_entity.id
_entity.type
_entity.pdbx_description
1 polymer ?
#
loop_
_entity_poly.entity_id
_entity_poly.type
_entity_poly.pdbx_seq_one_letter_code
_entity_poly.pdbx_strand_id
1 'polypeptide(L)'
;MCGGQALDLDAEGKHVPLDALERIHRHKTGALIRAAVRLGALSAGDKGRRALPVLDKYAESIGLAFQVQDDILDVVGDTATLGKRQGADQQLGKSTYPALLGLEQARKKARDLIDDARQSLKQLAEQSLDTSALGSASGLHHPA
;
A
#
# COMPACT_ATOMS: atom_id res chain seq x y z
N MET A 1 -4.30 -11.21 -5.55
CA MET A 1 -5.30 -11.17 -4.46
C MET A 1 -5.42 -12.55 -3.81
N CYS A 2 -6.06 -13.56 -4.44
CA CYS A 2 -6.27 -14.88 -3.80
C CYS A 2 -4.97 -15.56 -3.33
N GLY A 3 -3.90 -15.53 -4.14
CA GLY A 3 -2.61 -16.07 -3.72
C GLY A 3 -2.01 -15.36 -2.50
N GLY A 4 -2.20 -14.04 -2.37
CA GLY A 4 -1.80 -13.31 -1.17
C GLY A 4 -2.63 -13.66 0.05
N GLN A 5 -3.93 -13.91 -0.13
CA GLN A 5 -4.80 -14.41 0.95
C GLN A 5 -4.39 -15.81 1.41
N ALA A 6 -3.99 -16.69 0.50
CA ALA A 6 -3.48 -18.01 0.86
C ALA A 6 -2.19 -17.92 1.69
N LEU A 7 -1.26 -17.02 1.31
CA LEU A 7 -0.04 -16.76 2.07
C LEU A 7 -0.33 -16.12 3.44
N ASP A 8 -1.31 -15.21 3.52
CA ASP A 8 -1.74 -14.58 4.77
C ASP A 8 -2.28 -15.62 5.76
N LEU A 9 -3.16 -16.51 5.29
CA LEU A 9 -3.70 -17.61 6.10
C LEU A 9 -2.62 -18.59 6.54
N ASP A 10 -1.67 -18.93 5.67
CA ASP A 10 -0.54 -19.78 6.05
C ASP A 10 0.38 -19.10 7.10
N ALA A 11 0.45 -17.77 7.12
CA ALA A 11 1.26 -17.01 8.07
C ALA A 11 0.58 -16.80 9.44
N GLU A 12 -0.71 -17.12 9.60
CA GLU A 12 -1.42 -16.97 10.88
C GLU A 12 -0.78 -17.84 11.97
N GLY A 13 -0.54 -17.24 13.14
CA GLY A 13 0.17 -17.90 14.25
C GLY A 13 1.68 -18.08 14.02
N LYS A 14 2.22 -17.63 12.89
CA LYS A 14 3.66 -17.66 12.58
C LYS A 14 4.26 -16.26 12.62
N HIS A 15 5.48 -16.15 13.13
CA HIS A 15 6.29 -14.93 13.02
C HIS A 15 7.10 -15.00 11.73
N VAL A 16 6.58 -14.38 10.67
CA VAL A 16 7.26 -14.36 9.37
C VAL A 16 8.23 -13.18 9.28
N PRO A 17 9.36 -13.32 8.57
CA PRO A 17 10.28 -12.21 8.35
C PRO A 17 9.64 -11.11 7.48
N LEU A 18 10.24 -9.92 7.53
CA LEU A 18 9.68 -8.71 6.87
C LEU A 18 9.50 -8.88 5.36
N ASP A 19 10.41 -9.57 4.68
CA ASP A 19 10.33 -9.84 3.24
C ASP A 19 9.15 -10.76 2.89
N ALA A 20 8.86 -11.75 3.72
CA ALA A 20 7.68 -12.60 3.59
C ALA A 20 6.39 -11.80 3.83
N LEU A 21 6.35 -10.95 4.86
CA LEU A 21 5.22 -10.06 5.11
C LEU A 21 4.98 -9.10 3.94
N GLU A 22 6.04 -8.49 3.40
CA GLU A 22 5.95 -7.61 2.24
C GLU A 22 5.39 -8.36 1.02
N ARG A 23 5.81 -9.62 0.80
CA ARG A 23 5.26 -10.47 -0.26
C ARG A 23 3.77 -10.73 -0.07
N ILE A 24 3.32 -11.05 1.15
CA ILE A 24 1.89 -11.24 1.46
C ILE A 24 1.12 -9.99 1.06
N HIS A 25 1.50 -8.81 1.57
CA HIS A 25 0.79 -7.55 1.37
C HIS A 25 0.77 -7.11 -0.09
N ARG A 26 1.89 -7.28 -0.82
CA ARG A 26 1.95 -7.02 -2.27
C ARG A 26 0.99 -7.89 -3.07
N HIS A 27 0.82 -9.16 -2.71
CA HIS A 27 -0.06 -10.08 -3.44
C HIS A 27 -1.52 -10.01 -3.03
N LYS A 28 -1.80 -9.76 -1.75
CA LYS A 28 -3.14 -9.73 -1.17
C LYS A 28 -3.83 -8.42 -1.57
N THR A 29 -3.21 -7.30 -1.25
CA THR A 29 -3.78 -5.95 -1.39
C THR A 29 -3.18 -5.20 -2.58
N GLY A 30 -1.84 -5.13 -2.65
CA GLY A 30 -1.14 -4.34 -3.67
C GLY A 30 -1.48 -4.73 -5.11
N ALA A 31 -1.68 -6.03 -5.37
CA ALA A 31 -2.00 -6.53 -6.70
C ALA A 31 -3.31 -5.95 -7.28
N LEU A 32 -4.34 -5.75 -6.44
CA LEU A 32 -5.62 -5.22 -6.90
C LEU A 32 -5.58 -3.70 -7.10
N ILE A 33 -4.85 -2.98 -6.23
CA ILE A 33 -4.56 -1.55 -6.40
C ILE A 33 -3.79 -1.31 -7.71
N ARG A 34 -2.74 -2.11 -7.99
CA ARG A 34 -2.01 -2.07 -9.26
C ARG A 34 -2.91 -2.39 -10.45
N ALA A 35 -3.81 -3.37 -10.32
CA ALA A 35 -4.77 -3.67 -11.38
C ALA A 35 -5.69 -2.47 -11.69
N ALA A 36 -6.20 -1.77 -10.67
CA ALA A 36 -7.04 -0.59 -10.86
C ALA A 36 -6.31 0.52 -11.65
N VAL A 37 -5.06 0.82 -11.27
CA VAL A 37 -4.22 1.79 -11.99
C VAL A 37 -3.95 1.35 -13.42
N ARG A 38 -3.59 0.07 -13.63
CA ARG A 38 -3.36 -0.49 -14.97
C ARG A 38 -4.59 -0.45 -15.86
N LEU A 39 -5.78 -0.73 -15.32
CA LEU A 39 -7.03 -0.65 -16.08
C LEU A 39 -7.28 0.78 -16.58
N GLY A 40 -7.04 1.78 -15.73
CA GLY A 40 -7.09 3.19 -16.12
C GLY A 40 -6.08 3.55 -17.20
N ALA A 41 -4.85 3.03 -17.11
CA ALA A 41 -3.84 3.26 -18.15
C ALA A 41 -4.19 2.57 -19.48
N LEU A 42 -4.63 1.31 -19.42
CA LEU A 42 -4.93 0.51 -20.61
C LEU A 42 -6.13 1.06 -21.41
N SER A 43 -7.08 1.73 -20.75
CA SER A 43 -8.20 2.40 -21.44
C SER A 43 -7.74 3.56 -22.33
N ALA A 44 -6.57 4.15 -22.07
CA ALA A 44 -5.98 5.22 -22.87
C ALA A 44 -5.11 4.70 -24.05
N GLY A 45 -5.15 3.40 -24.35
CA GLY A 45 -4.41 2.79 -25.46
C GLY A 45 -2.89 2.97 -25.33
N ASP A 46 -2.21 3.25 -26.44
CA ASP A 46 -0.75 3.34 -26.49
C ASP A 46 -0.17 4.44 -25.60
N LYS A 47 -0.91 5.54 -25.39
CA LYS A 47 -0.49 6.62 -24.47
C LYS A 47 -0.38 6.09 -23.05
N GLY A 48 -1.40 5.38 -22.55
CA GLY A 48 -1.35 4.81 -21.22
C GLY A 48 -0.38 3.64 -21.11
N ARG A 49 -0.21 2.83 -22.15
CA ARG A 49 0.82 1.77 -22.19
C ARG A 49 2.23 2.32 -22.00
N ARG A 50 2.53 3.51 -22.54
CA ARG A 50 3.82 4.19 -22.31
C ARG A 50 4.00 4.67 -20.87
N ALA A 51 2.91 5.02 -20.18
CA ALA A 51 2.96 5.43 -18.77
C ALA A 51 3.01 4.26 -17.78
N LEU A 52 2.66 3.03 -18.21
CA LEU A 52 2.58 1.84 -17.35
C LEU A 52 3.82 1.59 -16.48
N PRO A 53 5.08 1.70 -16.97
CA PRO A 53 6.24 1.44 -16.12
C PRO A 53 6.34 2.37 -14.90
N VAL A 54 5.91 3.63 -15.06
CA VAL A 54 5.92 4.62 -13.96
C VAL A 54 4.69 4.44 -13.08
N LEU A 55 3.52 4.19 -13.68
CA LEU A 55 2.28 3.91 -12.97
C LEU A 55 2.35 2.62 -12.13
N ASP A 56 3.10 1.62 -12.58
CA ASP A 56 3.36 0.39 -11.82
C ASP A 56 4.18 0.68 -10.56
N LYS A 57 5.25 1.46 -10.66
CA LYS A 57 6.05 1.88 -9.48
C LYS A 57 5.19 2.65 -8.48
N TYR A 58 4.41 3.61 -8.98
CA TYR A 58 3.45 4.34 -8.16
C TYR A 58 2.49 3.39 -7.42
N ALA A 59 1.85 2.48 -8.16
CA ALA A 59 0.83 1.60 -7.59
C ALA A 59 1.41 0.54 -6.66
N GLU A 60 2.64 0.08 -6.90
CA GLU A 60 3.36 -0.84 -6.02
C GLU A 60 3.70 -0.20 -4.68
N SER A 61 4.13 1.08 -4.69
CA SER A 61 4.41 1.82 -3.47
C SER A 61 3.14 2.15 -2.68
N ILE A 62 2.10 2.67 -3.33
CA ILE A 62 0.81 2.94 -2.68
C ILE A 62 0.13 1.68 -2.18
N GLY A 63 0.18 0.60 -2.97
CA GLY A 63 -0.44 -0.67 -2.59
C GLY A 63 0.18 -1.25 -1.32
N LEU A 64 1.49 -1.11 -1.14
CA LEU A 64 2.15 -1.51 0.09
C LEU A 64 1.89 -0.52 1.23
N ALA A 65 1.97 0.79 0.96
CA ALA A 65 1.74 1.83 1.97
C ALA A 65 0.34 1.71 2.59
N PHE A 66 -0.67 1.38 1.77
CA PHE A 66 -2.04 1.15 2.22
C PHE A 66 -2.11 0.07 3.30
N GLN A 67 -1.43 -1.07 3.09
CA GLN A 67 -1.46 -2.16 4.04
C GLN A 67 -0.62 -1.86 5.29
N VAL A 68 0.55 -1.20 5.15
CA VAL A 68 1.32 -0.73 6.31
C VAL A 68 0.47 0.22 7.18
N GLN A 69 -0.31 1.10 6.55
CA GLN A 69 -1.21 2.01 7.24
C GLN A 69 -2.38 1.30 7.92
N ASP A 70 -2.98 0.29 7.29
CA ASP A 70 -4.02 -0.56 7.91
C ASP A 70 -3.49 -1.32 9.14
N ASP A 71 -2.28 -1.89 9.05
CA ASP A 71 -1.61 -2.54 10.18
C ASP A 71 -1.36 -1.53 11.34
N ILE A 72 -0.95 -0.30 11.03
CA ILE A 72 -0.79 0.77 12.03
C ILE A 72 -2.13 1.11 12.67
N LEU A 73 -3.18 1.25 11.86
CA LEU A 73 -4.52 1.57 12.32
C LEU A 73 -5.07 0.47 13.23
N ASP A 74 -4.83 -0.81 12.95
CA ASP A 74 -5.25 -1.91 13.83
C ASP A 74 -4.68 -1.79 15.25
N VAL A 75 -3.48 -1.21 15.39
CA VAL A 75 -2.82 -0.98 16.68
C VAL A 75 -3.30 0.29 17.38
N VAL A 76 -3.44 1.41 16.66
CA VAL A 76 -3.64 2.74 17.28
C VAL A 76 -5.06 3.30 17.15
N GLY A 77 -5.86 2.76 16.24
CA GLY A 77 -7.18 3.31 15.92
C GLY A 77 -8.24 2.85 16.92
N ASP A 78 -9.15 3.77 17.25
CA ASP A 78 -10.33 3.46 18.04
C ASP A 78 -11.34 2.66 17.20
N THR A 79 -12.02 1.71 17.84
CA THR A 79 -13.02 0.82 17.23
C THR A 79 -14.14 1.63 16.55
N ALA A 80 -14.51 2.79 17.10
CA ALA A 80 -15.52 3.69 16.53
C ALA A 80 -15.11 4.27 15.16
N THR A 81 -13.81 4.46 14.93
CA THR A 81 -13.26 5.05 13.69
C THR A 81 -12.97 3.99 12.63
N LEU A 82 -12.59 2.77 13.05
CA LEU A 82 -12.20 1.70 12.14
C LEU A 82 -13.35 0.81 11.67
N GLY A 83 -14.47 0.79 12.41
CA GLY A 83 -15.57 -0.15 12.16
C GLY A 83 -15.22 -1.63 12.41
N LYS A 84 -14.00 -1.91 12.90
CA LYS A 84 -13.50 -3.22 13.35
C LYS A 84 -12.90 -3.09 14.75
N ARG A 85 -12.86 -4.19 15.51
CA ARG A 85 -12.27 -4.22 16.87
C ARG A 85 -10.77 -3.96 16.77
N GLN A 86 -10.27 -3.00 17.54
CA GLN A 86 -8.83 -2.73 17.68
C GLN A 86 -8.07 -3.99 18.13
N GLY A 87 -6.89 -4.22 17.57
CA GLY A 87 -6.02 -5.36 17.91
C GLY A 87 -6.54 -6.71 17.42
N ALA A 88 -7.35 -6.74 16.36
CA ALA A 88 -7.82 -7.99 15.78
C ALA A 88 -6.65 -8.84 15.26
N ASP A 89 -5.63 -8.19 14.67
CA ASP A 89 -4.47 -8.91 14.14
C ASP A 89 -3.62 -9.52 15.25
N GLN A 90 -3.51 -8.84 16.40
CA GLN A 90 -2.82 -9.37 17.58
C GLN A 90 -3.55 -10.59 18.16
N GLN A 91 -4.89 -10.57 18.20
CA GLN A 91 -5.69 -11.70 18.68
C GLN A 91 -5.55 -12.95 17.79
N LEU A 92 -5.32 -12.75 16.49
CA LEU A 92 -5.10 -13.81 15.52
C LEU A 92 -3.62 -14.21 15.37
N GLY A 93 -2.72 -13.59 16.14
CA GLY A 93 -1.28 -13.87 16.06
C GLY A 93 -0.71 -13.57 14.67
N LYS A 94 -1.23 -12.55 13.97
CA LYS A 94 -0.72 -12.15 12.66
C LYS A 94 0.57 -11.38 12.80
N SER A 95 1.50 -11.65 11.88
CA SER A 95 2.66 -10.79 11.68
C SER A 95 2.21 -9.49 11.01
N THR A 96 2.51 -8.34 11.62
CA THR A 96 2.18 -7.01 11.08
C THR A 96 3.41 -6.11 11.08
N TYR A 97 3.37 -5.03 10.31
CA TYR A 97 4.50 -4.08 10.26
C TYR A 97 4.85 -3.48 11.63
N PRO A 98 3.89 -3.01 12.46
CA PRO A 98 4.19 -2.53 13.81
C PRO A 98 4.75 -3.61 14.72
N ALA A 99 4.32 -4.88 14.59
CA ALA A 99 4.84 -5.98 15.40
C ALA A 99 6.30 -6.32 15.05
N LEU A 100 6.68 -6.26 13.77
CA LEU A 100 8.04 -6.58 13.32
C LEU A 100 9.03 -5.42 13.45
N LEU A 101 8.58 -4.18 13.23
CA LEU A 101 9.46 -3.01 13.15
C LEU A 101 9.34 -2.05 14.33
N GLY A 102 8.26 -2.18 15.12
CA GLY A 102 7.81 -1.12 16.01
C GLY A 102 7.03 -0.04 15.27
N LEU A 103 6.16 0.67 16.02
CA LEU A 103 5.21 1.64 15.46
C LEU A 103 5.89 2.81 14.74
N GLU A 104 7.00 3.32 15.28
CA GLU A 104 7.72 4.44 14.67
C GLU A 104 8.28 4.08 13.30
N GLN A 105 8.93 2.92 13.20
CA GLN A 105 9.53 2.45 11.96
C GLN A 105 8.48 2.01 10.94
N ALA A 106 7.35 1.44 11.38
CA ALA A 106 6.20 1.20 10.51
C ALA A 106 5.67 2.52 9.90
N ARG A 107 5.52 3.57 10.72
CA ARG A 107 5.13 4.91 10.23
C ARG A 107 6.17 5.48 9.26
N LYS A 108 7.47 5.28 9.53
CA LYS A 108 8.53 5.70 8.61
C LYS A 108 8.42 4.96 7.27
N LYS A 109 8.27 3.63 7.28
CA LYS A 109 8.08 2.82 6.07
C LYS A 109 6.87 3.29 5.25
N ALA A 110 5.74 3.60 5.89
CA ALA A 110 4.57 4.15 5.20
C ALA A 110 4.89 5.49 4.51
N ARG A 111 5.59 6.41 5.20
CA ARG A 111 6.02 7.69 4.62
C ARG A 111 6.98 7.52 3.45
N ASP A 112 8.00 6.68 3.61
CA ASP A 112 8.98 6.41 2.55
C ASP A 112 8.29 5.88 1.29
N LEU A 113 7.33 4.96 1.43
CA LEU A 113 6.54 4.44 0.31
C LEU A 113 5.67 5.52 -0.37
N ILE A 114 5.07 6.42 0.42
CA ILE A 114 4.30 7.55 -0.13
C ILE A 114 5.24 8.50 -0.90
N ASP A 115 6.44 8.73 -0.40
CA ASP A 115 7.44 9.56 -1.09
C ASP A 115 7.97 8.92 -2.37
N ASP A 116 8.15 7.59 -2.40
CA ASP A 116 8.47 6.85 -3.62
C ASP A 116 7.33 6.94 -4.67
N ALA A 117 6.08 6.86 -4.22
CA ALA A 117 4.92 7.04 -5.08
C ALA A 117 4.87 8.47 -5.66
N ARG A 118 5.15 9.49 -4.83
CA ARG A 118 5.26 10.89 -5.25
C ARG A 118 6.32 11.09 -6.31
N GLN A 119 7.50 10.50 -6.10
CA GLN A 119 8.59 10.62 -7.05
C GLN A 119 8.27 9.95 -8.38
N SER A 120 7.47 8.88 -8.36
CA SER A 120 6.94 8.26 -9.58
C SER A 120 5.97 9.19 -10.31
N LEU A 121 5.04 9.85 -9.61
CA LEU A 121 4.10 10.79 -10.24
C LEU A 121 4.78 12.01 -10.87
N LYS A 122 5.87 12.53 -10.28
CA LYS A 122 6.64 13.65 -10.87
C LYS A 122 7.11 13.36 -12.30
N GLN A 123 7.54 12.12 -12.58
CA GLN A 123 7.97 11.73 -13.93
C GLN A 123 6.84 11.77 -14.97
N LEU A 124 5.58 11.60 -14.53
CA LEU A 124 4.41 11.74 -15.39
C LEU A 124 4.03 13.23 -15.55
N ALA A 125 4.15 14.01 -14.48
CA ALA A 125 3.91 15.45 -14.52
C ALA A 125 4.88 16.18 -15.45
N GLU A 126 6.15 15.77 -15.49
CA GLU A 126 7.16 16.25 -16.45
C GLU A 126 6.77 15.99 -17.91
N GLN A 127 5.91 15.01 -18.16
CA GLN A 127 5.32 14.71 -19.47
C GLN A 127 4.00 15.46 -19.72
N SER A 128 3.72 16.49 -18.91
CA SER A 128 2.49 17.30 -18.97
C SER A 128 1.20 16.51 -18.70
N LEU A 129 1.28 15.42 -17.93
CA LEU A 129 0.09 14.70 -17.45
C LEU A 129 -0.35 15.27 -16.09
N ASP A 130 -1.65 15.48 -15.91
CA ASP A 130 -2.21 15.89 -14.62
C ASP A 130 -2.21 14.68 -13.66
N THR A 131 -1.42 14.79 -12.58
CA THR A 131 -1.31 13.77 -11.54
C THR A 131 -1.98 14.17 -10.23
N SER A 132 -2.72 15.27 -10.18
CA SER A 132 -3.30 15.83 -8.95
C SER A 132 -4.20 14.83 -8.21
N ALA A 133 -5.10 14.13 -8.93
CA ALA A 133 -6.02 13.17 -8.34
C ALA A 133 -5.31 11.93 -7.74
N LEU A 134 -4.38 11.32 -8.48
CA LEU A 134 -3.53 10.24 -7.96
C LEU A 134 -2.65 10.74 -6.83
N GLY A 135 -2.29 12.02 -6.90
CA GLY A 135 -1.66 12.73 -5.83
C GLY A 135 -2.50 12.60 -4.57
N SER A 136 -3.61 13.34 -4.48
CA SER A 136 -4.48 13.40 -3.30
C SER A 136 -4.87 12.02 -2.74
N ALA A 137 -5.16 11.04 -3.61
CA ALA A 137 -5.48 9.66 -3.20
C ALA A 137 -4.37 8.96 -2.39
N SER A 138 -3.13 9.40 -2.55
CA SER A 138 -1.95 8.90 -1.83
C SER A 138 -1.75 9.57 -0.45
N GLY A 139 -2.71 10.38 0.02
CA GLY A 139 -2.53 11.22 1.21
C GLY A 139 -1.66 12.45 0.97
N LEU A 140 -1.66 12.99 -0.25
CA LEU A 140 -0.83 14.15 -0.66
C LEU A 140 -1.38 15.53 -0.28
N HIS A 141 -2.29 15.63 0.69
CA HIS A 141 -2.49 16.91 1.33
C HIS A 141 -1.43 17.10 2.42
N HIS A 142 -0.44 17.93 2.09
CA HIS A 142 0.32 18.67 3.11
C HIS A 142 -0.68 19.34 4.06
N PRO A 143 -0.48 19.28 5.40
CA PRO A 143 -1.00 20.35 6.23
C PRO A 143 -0.29 21.64 5.77
N ALA A 144 -1.08 22.66 5.45
CA ALA A 144 -0.60 24.04 5.48
C ALA A 144 -0.19 24.40 6.92
#